data_AF-A0A7H0F3F9-F1
#
_entry.id   AF-A0A7H0F3F9-F1
#
_cell.length_a   1.000
_cell.length_b   1.000
_cell.length_c   1.000
_cell.angle_alpha   90.00
_cell.angle_beta   90.00
_cell.angle_gamma   90.00
#
_symmetry.space_group_name_H-M   'P 1'
#
loop_
_entity.id
_entity.type
_entity.pdbx_description
1 polymer ?
#
loop_
_entity_poly.entity_id
_entity_poly.type
_entity_poly.pdbx_seq_one_letter_code
_entity_poly.pdbx_strand_id
1 'polypeptide(L)'
;MTSIDKILLKYKVLVETHANRFRPQLDALYHFVDESMKEIQNTEREILESQNVELKKIIDALQVDPRILLSTDEFKQFVEILGIAECWWEWEELEDLPAIDKDPTNWLLAKLQLPLIIRDYQEFEDPYAYDDTSTYTLYGYKISLKLGNRICTMEVERRRVYENRCKEFSPEKQIAYYILSPIRDLLRSMNYSEQEIDQLGGEMGILVFYVAKLFELKPTVSVFEYNSMKRIY
;
A
#
# COMPACT_ATOMS: atom_id res chain seq x y z
N MET A 1 -70.97 23.52 -22.09
CA MET A 1 -69.56 23.35 -21.63
C MET A 1 -68.66 23.63 -22.82
N THR A 2 -67.86 24.69 -22.72
CA THR A 2 -66.96 25.14 -23.79
C THR A 2 -65.77 24.19 -23.95
N SER A 3 -65.13 24.21 -25.11
CA SER A 3 -63.97 23.37 -25.44
C SER A 3 -62.86 23.40 -24.38
N ILE A 4 -62.66 24.57 -23.75
CA ILE A 4 -61.65 24.81 -22.70
C ILE A 4 -61.96 24.07 -21.40
N ASP A 5 -63.23 24.00 -20.97
CA ASP A 5 -63.61 23.30 -19.72
C ASP A 5 -63.23 21.80 -19.78
N LYS A 6 -63.39 21.18 -20.96
CA LYS A 6 -62.99 19.78 -21.19
C LYS A 6 -61.48 19.59 -21.14
N ILE A 7 -60.71 20.55 -21.64
CA ILE A 7 -59.23 20.50 -21.62
C ILE A 7 -58.73 20.64 -20.17
N LEU A 8 -59.28 21.60 -19.42
CA LEU A 8 -58.91 21.81 -18.01
C LEU A 8 -59.26 20.59 -17.14
N LEU A 9 -60.42 19.96 -17.35
CA LEU A 9 -60.78 18.74 -16.64
C LEU A 9 -59.81 17.59 -16.94
N LYS A 10 -59.42 17.40 -18.22
CA LYS A 10 -58.42 16.39 -18.60
C LYS A 10 -57.06 16.65 -17.96
N TYR A 11 -56.62 17.91 -17.94
CA TYR A 11 -55.36 18.28 -17.28
C TYR A 11 -55.42 17.98 -15.78
N LYS A 12 -56.52 18.32 -15.10
CA LYS A 12 -56.67 18.05 -13.66
C LYS A 12 -56.60 16.55 -13.34
N VAL A 13 -57.22 15.70 -14.16
CA VAL A 13 -57.11 14.24 -14.04
C VAL A 13 -55.67 13.75 -14.25
N LEU A 14 -54.93 14.33 -15.20
CA LEU A 14 -53.51 13.98 -15.40
C LEU A 14 -52.64 14.38 -14.19
N VAL A 15 -52.88 15.56 -13.61
CA VAL A 15 -52.19 16.03 -12.40
C VAL A 15 -52.48 15.10 -11.22
N GLU A 16 -53.75 14.76 -10.99
CA GLU A 16 -54.15 13.82 -9.93
C GLU A 16 -53.58 12.42 -10.17
N THR A 17 -53.55 11.95 -11.42
CA THR A 17 -52.94 10.65 -11.77
C THR A 17 -51.44 10.65 -11.51
N HIS A 18 -50.72 11.72 -11.88
CA HIS A 18 -49.30 11.85 -11.60
C HIS A 18 -49.05 11.89 -10.08
N ALA A 19 -49.85 12.65 -9.32
CA ALA A 19 -49.74 12.76 -7.88
C ALA A 19 -50.04 11.45 -7.14
N ASN A 20 -51.07 10.71 -7.58
CA ASN A 20 -51.56 9.54 -6.84
C ASN A 20 -50.97 8.21 -7.33
N ARG A 21 -50.46 8.15 -8.56
CA ARG A 21 -49.96 6.90 -9.15
C ARG A 21 -48.46 6.92 -9.43
N PHE A 22 -47.93 8.03 -9.96
CA PHE A 22 -46.52 8.10 -10.35
C PHE A 22 -45.61 8.54 -9.19
N ARG A 23 -45.95 9.63 -8.48
CA ARG A 23 -45.14 10.13 -7.35
C ARG A 23 -44.86 9.05 -6.28
N PRO A 24 -45.85 8.25 -5.81
CA PRO A 24 -45.58 7.23 -4.81
C PRO A 24 -44.64 6.13 -5.31
N GLN A 25 -44.69 5.78 -6.60
CA GLN A 25 -43.76 4.80 -7.19
C GLN A 25 -42.33 5.35 -7.23
N LEU A 26 -42.18 6.63 -7.55
CA LEU A 26 -40.89 7.30 -7.56
C LEU A 26 -40.31 7.44 -6.14
N ASP A 27 -41.13 7.83 -5.16
CA ASP A 27 -40.74 7.93 -3.75
C ASP A 27 -40.32 6.55 -3.18
N ALA A 28 -41.06 5.49 -3.52
CA ALA A 28 -40.70 4.12 -3.13
C ALA A 28 -39.37 3.67 -3.76
N LEU A 29 -39.14 4.00 -5.03
CA LEU A 29 -37.87 3.71 -5.69
C LEU A 29 -36.70 4.47 -5.03
N TYR A 30 -36.88 5.75 -4.72
CA TYR A 30 -35.86 6.53 -4.02
C TYR A 30 -35.54 5.94 -2.65
N HIS A 31 -36.56 5.55 -1.90
CA HIS A 31 -36.36 4.93 -0.60
C HIS A 31 -35.60 3.60 -0.70
N PHE A 32 -35.97 2.75 -1.66
CA PHE A 32 -35.30 1.48 -1.92
C PHE A 32 -33.82 1.67 -2.29
N VAL A 33 -33.50 2.63 -3.16
CA VAL A 33 -32.13 2.93 -3.54
C VAL A 33 -31.33 3.45 -2.35
N ASP A 34 -31.90 4.36 -1.55
CA ASP A 34 -31.23 4.91 -0.36
C ASP A 34 -30.94 3.82 0.70
N GLU A 35 -31.90 2.92 0.97
CA GLU A 35 -31.69 1.79 1.88
C GLU A 35 -30.63 0.81 1.36
N SER A 36 -30.70 0.45 0.07
CA SER A 36 -29.73 -0.46 -0.55
C SER A 36 -28.32 0.13 -0.50
N MET A 37 -28.17 1.44 -0.76
CA MET A 37 -26.89 2.12 -0.68
C MET A 37 -26.33 2.12 0.75
N LYS A 38 -27.17 2.36 1.75
CA LYS A 38 -26.76 2.30 3.16
C LYS A 38 -26.30 0.90 3.57
N GLU A 39 -27.00 -0.14 3.12
CA GLU A 39 -26.64 -1.54 3.41
C GLU A 39 -25.27 -1.90 2.83
N ILE A 40 -25.03 -1.54 1.55
CA ILE A 40 -23.74 -1.75 0.89
C ILE A 40 -22.62 -1.01 1.62
N GLN A 41 -22.84 0.26 1.96
CA GLN A 41 -21.85 1.08 2.68
C GLN A 41 -21.53 0.54 4.08
N ASN A 42 -22.53 0.01 4.79
CA ASN A 42 -22.30 -0.61 6.10
C ASN A 42 -21.52 -1.91 5.96
N THR A 43 -21.86 -2.74 4.97
CA THR A 43 -21.13 -3.99 4.69
C THR A 43 -19.68 -3.72 4.33
N GLU A 44 -19.43 -2.73 3.47
CA GLU A 44 -18.07 -2.32 3.12
C GLU A 44 -17.31 -1.86 4.38
N ARG A 45 -17.91 -1.01 5.21
CA ARG A 45 -17.29 -0.54 6.45
C ARG A 45 -16.87 -1.70 7.36
N GLU A 46 -17.74 -2.68 7.58
CA GLU A 46 -17.45 -3.85 8.41
C GLU A 46 -16.27 -4.69 7.85
N ILE A 47 -16.20 -4.85 6.53
CA ILE A 47 -15.08 -5.53 5.86
C ILE A 47 -13.79 -4.73 6.05
N LEU A 48 -13.82 -3.40 5.82
CA LEU A 48 -12.65 -2.53 5.97
C LEU A 48 -12.13 -2.52 7.42
N GLU A 49 -13.03 -2.48 8.40
CA GLU A 49 -12.68 -2.58 9.82
C GLU A 49 -12.01 -3.93 10.13
N SER A 50 -12.56 -5.02 9.62
CA SER A 50 -12.00 -6.37 9.78
C SER A 50 -10.60 -6.49 9.14
N GLN A 51 -10.42 -5.96 7.93
CA GLN A 51 -9.11 -5.94 7.26
C GLN A 51 -8.08 -5.13 8.04
N ASN A 52 -8.46 -3.98 8.60
CA ASN A 52 -7.57 -3.17 9.45
C ASN A 52 -7.14 -3.91 10.72
N VAL A 53 -8.03 -4.70 11.33
CA VAL A 53 -7.69 -5.53 12.50
C VAL A 53 -6.63 -6.57 12.13
N GLU A 54 -6.77 -7.26 10.99
CA GLU A 54 -5.78 -8.25 10.55
C GLU A 54 -4.45 -7.59 10.16
N LEU A 55 -4.47 -6.46 9.45
CA LEU A 55 -3.25 -5.70 9.13
C LEU A 55 -2.50 -5.29 10.40
N LYS A 56 -3.22 -4.86 11.44
CA LYS A 56 -2.61 -4.51 12.73
C LYS A 56 -1.90 -5.71 13.36
N LYS A 57 -2.50 -6.91 13.32
CA LYS A 57 -1.86 -8.13 13.85
C LYS A 57 -0.57 -8.45 13.10
N ILE A 58 -0.55 -8.28 11.77
CA ILE A 58 0.67 -8.45 10.97
C ILE A 58 1.74 -7.47 11.45
N ILE A 59 1.42 -6.18 11.56
CA ILE A 59 2.34 -5.14 12.02
C ILE A 59 2.89 -5.47 13.42
N ASP A 60 2.03 -5.85 14.36
CA ASP A 60 2.42 -6.19 15.73
C ASP A 60 3.35 -7.40 15.75
N ALA A 61 3.10 -8.43 14.93
CA ALA A 61 3.97 -9.60 14.83
C ALA A 61 5.36 -9.27 14.26
N LEU A 62 5.43 -8.40 13.24
CA LEU A 62 6.69 -7.96 12.64
C LEU A 62 7.58 -7.13 13.59
N GLN A 63 6.97 -6.40 14.51
CA GLN A 63 7.71 -5.65 15.54
C GLN A 63 8.34 -6.56 16.61
N VAL A 64 7.84 -7.78 16.79
CA VAL A 64 8.43 -8.76 17.70
C VAL A 64 9.67 -9.38 17.08
N ASP A 65 9.50 -9.98 15.90
CA ASP A 65 10.60 -10.54 15.12
C ASP A 65 10.18 -10.64 13.65
N PRO A 66 10.75 -9.84 12.74
CA PRO A 66 10.37 -9.87 11.33
C PRO A 66 10.80 -11.17 10.62
N ARG A 67 11.66 -12.00 11.25
CA ARG A 67 12.10 -13.28 10.67
C ARG A 67 11.00 -14.32 10.59
N ILE A 68 9.84 -14.09 11.22
CA ILE A 68 8.64 -14.92 11.02
C ILE A 68 8.22 -15.01 9.55
N LEU A 69 8.59 -14.00 8.74
CA LEU A 69 8.31 -13.97 7.31
C LEU A 69 9.16 -14.95 6.49
N LEU A 70 10.36 -15.32 6.96
CA LEU A 70 11.31 -16.12 6.18
C LEU A 70 10.74 -17.47 5.74
N SER A 71 9.82 -18.04 6.53
CA SER A 71 9.16 -19.31 6.22
C SER A 71 7.86 -19.19 5.42
N THR A 72 7.32 -17.98 5.24
CA THR A 72 6.04 -17.76 4.55
C THR A 72 6.16 -17.95 3.05
N ASP A 73 5.10 -18.45 2.41
CA ASP A 73 5.09 -18.70 0.98
C ASP A 73 5.12 -17.38 0.20
N GLU A 74 4.43 -16.34 0.69
CA GLU A 74 4.43 -15.01 0.08
C GLU A 74 5.83 -14.38 0.06
N PHE A 75 6.62 -14.52 1.14
CA PHE A 75 7.98 -13.99 1.16
C PHE A 75 8.92 -14.80 0.27
N LYS A 76 8.80 -16.13 0.25
CA LYS A 76 9.57 -17.00 -0.66
C LYS A 76 9.33 -16.63 -2.12
N GLN A 77 8.07 -16.43 -2.49
CA GLN A 77 7.70 -16.01 -3.84
C GLN A 77 8.28 -14.62 -4.17
N PHE A 78 8.25 -13.69 -3.22
CA PHE A 78 8.87 -12.37 -3.40
C PHE A 78 10.38 -12.47 -3.67
N VAL A 79 11.11 -13.28 -2.89
CA VAL A 79 12.55 -13.52 -3.08
C VAL A 79 12.84 -14.18 -4.42
N GLU A 80 12.01 -15.13 -4.85
CA GLU A 80 12.14 -15.76 -6.16
C GLU A 80 11.98 -14.75 -7.31
N ILE A 81 10.97 -13.87 -7.24
CA ILE A 81 10.75 -12.81 -8.23
C ILE A 81 11.93 -11.85 -8.27
N LEU A 82 12.42 -11.43 -7.09
CA LEU A 82 13.57 -10.52 -6.98
C LEU A 82 14.85 -11.15 -7.57
N GLY A 83 15.05 -12.45 -7.36
CA GLY A 83 16.19 -13.20 -7.92
C GLY A 83 16.10 -13.50 -9.42
N ILE A 84 14.93 -13.26 -10.05
CA ILE A 84 14.72 -13.37 -11.51
C ILE A 84 14.95 -12.03 -12.20
N ALA A 85 14.83 -10.91 -11.47
CA ALA A 85 15.03 -9.58 -12.04
C ALA A 85 16.51 -9.35 -12.39
N GLU A 86 16.90 -9.68 -13.61
CA GLU A 86 18.16 -9.21 -14.21
C GLU A 86 18.23 -7.69 -14.08
N CYS A 87 19.34 -7.15 -13.58
CA CYS A 87 19.54 -5.71 -13.51
C CYS A 87 19.67 -5.16 -14.96
N TRP A 88 18.55 -4.70 -15.53
CA TRP A 88 18.44 -4.19 -16.90
C TRP A 88 19.10 -2.81 -17.14
N TRP A 89 20.35 -2.60 -16.71
CA TRP A 89 21.07 -1.35 -17.01
C TRP A 89 22.56 -1.61 -17.29
N GLU A 90 22.97 -1.40 -18.55
CA GLU A 90 24.32 -1.67 -19.10
C GLU A 90 25.44 -0.70 -18.63
N TRP A 91 25.16 0.27 -17.74
CA TRP A 91 26.08 1.39 -17.46
C TRP A 91 26.41 1.64 -15.98
N GLU A 92 25.80 0.90 -15.06
CA GLU A 92 26.20 0.87 -13.65
C GLU A 92 26.40 -0.60 -13.32
N GLU A 93 27.65 -1.01 -13.14
CA GLU A 93 27.96 -2.23 -12.40
C GLU A 93 27.35 -2.04 -11.00
N LEU A 94 26.09 -2.46 -10.82
CA LEU A 94 25.53 -2.67 -9.50
C LEU A 94 26.44 -3.71 -8.87
N GLU A 95 27.42 -3.25 -8.09
CA GLU A 95 28.29 -4.09 -7.29
C GLU A 95 27.39 -5.12 -6.60
N ASP A 96 27.55 -6.35 -7.09
CA ASP A 96 26.82 -7.56 -6.78
C ASP A 96 25.94 -7.46 -5.55
N LEU A 97 24.61 -7.40 -5.75
CA LEU A 97 23.73 -7.94 -4.72
C LEU A 97 24.27 -9.35 -4.43
N PRO A 98 24.64 -9.66 -3.17
CA PRO A 98 25.31 -10.91 -2.88
C PRO A 98 24.46 -12.06 -3.41
N ALA A 99 25.11 -13.13 -3.86
CA ALA A 99 24.39 -14.33 -4.30
C ALA A 99 23.63 -14.91 -3.11
N ILE A 100 22.38 -14.50 -2.95
CA ILE A 100 21.49 -14.86 -1.86
C ILE A 100 20.76 -16.14 -2.23
N ASP A 101 20.65 -17.05 -1.26
CA ASP A 101 19.90 -18.30 -1.43
C ASP A 101 18.43 -17.98 -1.77
N LYS A 102 17.84 -18.71 -2.71
CA LYS A 102 16.44 -18.51 -3.12
C LYS A 102 15.46 -18.92 -2.03
N ASP A 103 15.86 -19.78 -1.10
CA ASP A 103 15.06 -20.16 0.07
C ASP A 103 15.50 -19.34 1.31
N PRO A 104 14.68 -18.40 1.80
CA PRO A 104 15.02 -17.54 2.92
C PRO A 104 15.18 -18.27 4.25
N THR A 105 14.72 -19.52 4.34
CA THR A 105 14.93 -20.33 5.54
C THR A 105 16.37 -20.83 5.69
N ASN A 106 17.16 -20.82 4.61
CA ASN A 106 18.57 -21.23 4.61
C ASN A 106 19.54 -20.08 4.94
N TRP A 107 19.04 -18.84 4.92
CA TRP A 107 19.80 -17.61 5.14
C TRP A 107 20.58 -17.61 6.46
N LEU A 108 21.69 -16.88 6.48
CA LEU A 108 22.45 -16.65 7.72
C LEU A 108 21.59 -15.89 8.74
N LEU A 109 20.74 -14.99 8.26
CA LEU A 109 19.74 -14.24 9.02
C LEU A 109 18.79 -15.15 9.81
N ALA A 110 18.38 -16.29 9.24
CA ALA A 110 17.49 -17.25 9.90
C ALA A 110 18.18 -17.95 11.08
N LYS A 111 19.51 -18.08 11.03
CA LYS A 111 20.33 -18.75 12.05
C LYS A 111 20.86 -17.80 13.13
N LEU A 112 20.74 -16.49 12.89
CA LEU A 112 21.27 -15.44 13.75
C LEU A 112 20.59 -15.46 15.13
N GLN A 113 21.37 -15.58 16.20
CA GLN A 113 20.82 -15.64 17.56
C GLN A 113 20.48 -14.26 18.14
N LEU A 114 20.96 -13.19 17.52
CA LEU A 114 20.69 -11.83 17.99
C LEU A 114 19.23 -11.44 17.74
N PRO A 115 18.60 -10.69 18.66
CA PRO A 115 17.29 -10.10 18.42
C PRO A 115 17.31 -9.16 17.22
N LEU A 116 16.39 -9.35 16.29
CA LEU A 116 16.17 -8.48 15.14
C LEU A 116 14.79 -7.85 15.28
N ILE A 117 14.71 -6.53 15.17
CA ILE A 117 13.46 -5.78 15.27
C ILE A 117 13.44 -4.73 14.16
N ILE A 118 12.35 -4.66 13.41
CA ILE A 118 12.06 -3.55 12.51
C ILE A 118 10.91 -2.76 13.14
N ARG A 119 11.07 -1.42 13.23
CA ARG A 119 10.13 -0.55 13.95
C ARG A 119 10.22 0.90 13.49
N ASP A 120 9.51 1.76 14.20
CA ASP A 120 9.53 3.22 14.03
C ASP A 120 9.12 3.63 12.61
N TYR A 121 8.11 2.93 12.07
CA TYR A 121 7.55 3.15 10.73
C TYR A 121 6.84 4.49 10.67
N GLN A 122 7.34 5.39 9.85
CA GLN A 122 6.76 6.71 9.66
C GLN A 122 6.68 7.06 8.18
N GLU A 123 5.46 7.31 7.68
CA GLU A 123 5.26 7.89 6.35
C GLU A 123 5.91 9.28 6.31
N PHE A 124 6.56 9.61 5.19
CA PHE A 124 7.05 10.95 4.92
C PHE A 124 6.69 11.40 3.50
N GLU A 125 6.66 12.71 3.35
CA GLU A 125 6.45 13.42 2.10
C GLU A 125 7.51 14.51 1.97
N ASP A 126 8.22 14.55 0.84
CA ASP A 126 9.08 15.67 0.46
C ASP A 126 8.55 16.29 -0.85
N PRO A 127 7.83 17.42 -0.78
CA PRO A 127 7.26 18.07 -1.96
C PRO A 127 8.30 18.82 -2.81
N TYR A 128 9.55 18.91 -2.36
CA TYR A 128 10.62 19.64 -3.03
C TYR A 128 11.80 18.75 -3.42
N ALA A 129 11.59 17.43 -3.42
CA ALA A 129 12.60 16.49 -3.89
C ALA A 129 12.96 16.81 -5.34
N TYR A 130 14.22 16.60 -5.69
CA TYR A 130 14.78 16.97 -6.98
C TYR A 130 15.65 15.83 -7.50
N ASP A 131 15.52 15.52 -8.78
CA ASP A 131 16.52 14.76 -9.52
C ASP A 131 17.17 15.72 -10.51
N ASP A 132 18.29 15.33 -11.12
CA ASP A 132 19.06 16.16 -12.05
C ASP A 132 18.23 16.73 -13.23
N THR A 133 16.97 16.29 -13.41
CA THR A 133 16.07 16.73 -14.48
C THR A 133 14.86 17.54 -14.00
N SER A 134 14.29 17.31 -12.81
CA SER A 134 13.02 17.92 -12.39
C SER A 134 12.76 17.82 -10.89
N THR A 135 11.95 18.75 -10.36
CA THR A 135 11.36 18.60 -9.02
C THR A 135 10.20 17.61 -9.05
N TYR A 136 10.00 16.90 -7.95
CA TYR A 136 8.91 15.94 -7.74
C TYR A 136 8.53 15.88 -6.26
N THR A 137 7.34 15.37 -5.97
CA THR A 137 6.96 14.98 -4.61
C THR A 137 7.39 13.54 -4.35
N LEU A 138 8.27 13.34 -3.37
CA LEU A 138 8.70 12.03 -2.90
C LEU A 138 7.81 11.57 -1.76
N TYR A 139 7.29 10.36 -1.87
CA TYR A 139 6.61 9.67 -0.78
C TYR A 139 7.41 8.44 -0.38
N GLY A 140 7.51 8.16 0.92
CA GLY A 140 8.24 7.00 1.40
C GLY A 140 8.00 6.70 2.88
N TYR A 141 8.81 5.79 3.42
CA TYR A 141 8.82 5.45 4.84
C TYR A 141 10.19 5.63 5.44
N LYS A 142 10.22 6.18 6.66
CA LYS A 142 11.35 6.04 7.57
C LYS A 142 11.15 4.77 8.36
N ILE A 143 12.17 3.92 8.39
CA ILE A 143 12.15 2.62 9.05
C ILE A 143 13.44 2.45 9.84
N SER A 144 13.33 1.95 11.07
CA SER A 144 14.50 1.62 11.89
C SER A 144 14.66 0.12 12.02
N LEU A 145 15.88 -0.36 11.76
CA LEU A 145 16.33 -1.72 11.96
C LEU A 145 17.20 -1.77 13.22
N LYS A 146 16.81 -2.58 14.20
CA LYS A 146 17.57 -2.84 15.42
C LYS A 146 18.06 -4.29 15.43
N LEU A 147 19.37 -4.46 15.57
CA LEU A 147 20.04 -5.75 15.73
C LEU A 147 20.78 -5.78 17.07
N GLY A 148 20.34 -6.62 17.99
CA GLY A 148 20.83 -6.62 19.37
C GLY A 148 20.64 -5.26 20.03
N ASN A 149 21.74 -4.55 20.33
CA ASN A 149 21.73 -3.23 20.96
C ASN A 149 22.06 -2.08 20.00
N ARG A 150 22.25 -2.36 18.71
CA ARG A 150 22.55 -1.37 17.69
C ARG A 150 21.33 -1.12 16.82
N ILE A 151 21.21 0.10 16.30
CA ILE A 151 20.09 0.53 15.46
C ILE A 151 20.63 1.34 14.29
N CYS A 152 20.06 1.14 13.11
CA CYS A 152 20.19 2.05 11.99
C CYS A 152 18.80 2.43 11.47
N THR A 153 18.74 3.56 10.78
CA THR A 153 17.51 4.08 10.18
C THR A 153 17.76 4.25 8.69
N MET A 154 16.75 3.94 7.89
CA MET A 154 16.77 4.05 6.44
C MET A 154 15.47 4.65 5.92
N GLU A 155 15.57 5.29 4.77
CA GLU A 155 14.43 5.81 4.02
C GLU A 155 14.15 4.87 2.85
N VAL A 156 12.93 4.36 2.78
CA VAL A 156 12.47 3.50 1.69
C VAL A 156 11.53 4.32 0.81
N GLU A 157 11.97 4.64 -0.40
CA GLU A 157 11.25 5.48 -1.34
C GLU A 157 10.09 4.71 -1.97
N ARG A 158 8.85 5.16 -1.75
CA ARG A 158 7.67 4.47 -2.27
C ARG A 158 7.34 4.93 -3.67
N ARG A 159 7.25 6.25 -3.88
CA ARG A 159 6.69 6.83 -5.10
C ARG A 159 7.27 8.22 -5.36
N ARG A 160 7.64 8.50 -6.61
CA ARG A 160 7.92 9.86 -7.10
C ARG A 160 6.76 10.35 -7.97
N VAL A 161 6.17 11.47 -7.59
CA VAL A 161 5.09 12.12 -8.34
C VAL A 161 5.63 13.40 -8.97
N TYR A 162 5.79 13.36 -10.28
CA TYR A 162 6.08 14.53 -11.10
C TYR A 162 4.77 15.14 -11.60
N GLU A 163 4.83 16.35 -12.17
CA GLU A 163 3.67 17.04 -12.73
C GLU A 163 2.87 16.19 -13.74
N ASN A 164 3.55 15.39 -14.55
CA ASN A 164 2.97 14.65 -15.68
C ASN A 164 3.16 13.13 -15.63
N ARG A 165 3.85 12.61 -14.61
CA ARG A 165 4.14 11.18 -14.50
C ARG A 165 4.34 10.74 -13.05
N CYS A 166 4.05 9.48 -12.80
CA CYS A 166 4.38 8.80 -11.55
C CYS A 166 5.42 7.72 -11.85
N LYS A 167 6.50 7.66 -11.06
CA LYS A 167 7.52 6.62 -11.20
C LYS A 167 7.59 5.79 -9.92
N GLU A 168 7.54 4.48 -10.11
CA GLU A 168 7.83 3.49 -9.07
C GLU A 168 9.29 3.05 -9.18
N PHE A 169 9.86 2.62 -8.06
CA PHE A 169 11.24 2.16 -8.00
C PHE A 169 11.33 0.66 -8.23
N SER A 170 12.41 0.23 -8.86
CA SER A 170 12.76 -1.18 -8.87
C SER A 170 13.21 -1.60 -7.45
N PRO A 171 12.70 -2.71 -6.92
CA PRO A 171 13.10 -3.23 -5.60
C PRO A 171 14.62 -3.33 -5.43
N GLU A 172 15.32 -3.79 -6.46
CA GLU A 172 16.76 -4.06 -6.46
C GLU A 172 17.54 -2.76 -6.26
N LYS A 173 17.16 -1.68 -6.94
CA LYS A 173 17.79 -0.36 -6.78
C LYS A 173 17.55 0.20 -5.39
N GLN A 174 16.35 0.00 -4.84
CA GLN A 174 16.07 0.49 -3.49
C GLN A 174 16.91 -0.22 -2.44
N ILE A 175 16.99 -1.54 -2.54
CA ILE A 175 17.80 -2.34 -1.65
C ILE A 175 19.26 -1.89 -1.75
N ALA A 176 19.82 -1.88 -2.96
CA ALA A 176 21.22 -1.57 -3.20
C ALA A 176 21.63 -0.16 -2.74
N TYR A 177 20.87 0.88 -3.12
CA TYR A 177 21.29 2.27 -2.93
C TYR A 177 20.81 2.90 -1.62
N TYR A 178 19.63 2.55 -1.12
CA TYR A 178 19.02 3.26 0.01
C TYR A 178 19.00 2.44 1.31
N ILE A 179 19.02 1.11 1.20
CA ILE A 179 18.86 0.22 2.36
C ILE A 179 20.18 -0.43 2.79
N LEU A 180 20.98 -0.92 1.83
CA LEU A 180 22.19 -1.70 2.17
C LEU A 180 23.24 -0.90 2.92
N SER A 181 23.49 0.35 2.52
CA SER A 181 24.56 1.15 3.11
C SER A 181 24.40 1.33 4.64
N PRO A 182 23.25 1.80 5.17
CA PRO A 182 23.01 1.86 6.62
C PRO A 182 23.14 0.51 7.34
N ILE A 183 22.76 -0.60 6.70
CA ILE A 183 22.85 -1.94 7.27
C ILE A 183 24.31 -2.42 7.31
N ARG A 184 25.08 -2.20 6.24
CA ARG A 184 26.51 -2.56 6.19
C ARG A 184 27.28 -1.79 7.26
N ASP A 185 27.01 -0.50 7.44
CA ASP A 185 27.63 0.31 8.50
C ASP A 185 27.27 -0.20 9.90
N LEU A 186 26.00 -0.61 10.11
CA LEU A 186 25.56 -1.25 11.35
C LEU A 186 26.37 -2.53 11.63
N LEU A 187 26.47 -3.44 10.65
CA LEU A 187 27.17 -4.72 10.79
C LEU A 187 28.69 -4.52 11.00
N ARG A 188 29.31 -3.59 10.28
CA ARG A 188 30.71 -3.18 10.50
C ARG A 188 30.94 -2.70 11.93
N SER A 189 30.03 -1.88 12.48
CA SER A 189 30.11 -1.41 13.87
C SER A 189 29.99 -2.52 14.92
N MET A 190 29.53 -3.70 14.51
CA MET A 190 29.39 -4.90 15.33
C MET A 190 30.55 -5.90 15.11
N ASN A 191 31.56 -5.53 14.30
CA ASN A 191 32.76 -6.31 13.98
C ASN A 191 32.47 -7.65 13.26
N TYR A 192 31.42 -7.72 12.45
CA TYR A 192 31.26 -8.83 11.50
C TYR A 192 32.37 -8.78 10.42
N SER A 193 32.74 -9.93 9.86
CA SER A 193 33.64 -9.98 8.71
C SER A 193 32.97 -9.41 7.44
N GLU A 194 33.73 -8.92 6.46
CA GLU A 194 33.13 -8.38 5.22
C GLU A 194 32.27 -9.41 4.49
N GLN A 195 32.64 -10.69 4.51
CA GLN A 195 31.82 -11.76 3.93
C GLN A 195 30.46 -11.90 4.65
N GLU A 196 30.46 -11.85 5.98
CA GLU A 196 29.21 -11.87 6.76
C GLU A 196 28.40 -10.59 6.56
N ILE A 197 29.07 -9.44 6.42
CA ILE A 197 28.45 -8.14 6.15
C ILE A 197 27.72 -8.16 4.81
N ASP A 198 28.33 -8.69 3.77
CA ASP A 198 27.70 -8.79 2.46
C ASP A 198 26.48 -9.71 2.53
N GLN A 199 26.65 -10.93 3.05
CA GLN A 199 25.54 -11.88 3.14
C GLN A 199 24.39 -11.37 4.04
N LEU A 200 24.66 -11.02 5.29
CA LEU A 200 23.62 -10.54 6.21
C LEU A 200 23.04 -9.21 5.75
N GLY A 201 23.86 -8.33 5.17
CA GLY A 201 23.41 -7.06 4.63
C GLY A 201 22.37 -7.25 3.54
N GLY A 202 22.65 -8.13 2.58
CA GLY A 202 21.73 -8.52 1.52
C GLY A 202 20.42 -9.10 2.07
N GLU A 203 20.51 -10.13 2.91
CA GLU A 203 19.35 -10.82 3.50
C GLU A 203 18.48 -9.86 4.32
N MET A 204 19.09 -9.00 5.16
CA MET A 204 18.38 -7.98 5.93
C MET A 204 17.77 -6.90 5.03
N GLY A 205 18.47 -6.48 3.98
CA GLY A 205 17.98 -5.47 3.06
C GLY A 205 16.71 -5.92 2.32
N ILE A 206 16.69 -7.16 1.85
CA ILE A 206 15.50 -7.77 1.23
C ILE A 206 14.34 -7.84 2.23
N LEU A 207 14.61 -8.31 3.46
CA LEU A 207 13.59 -8.40 4.51
C LEU A 207 13.00 -7.02 4.85
N VAL A 208 13.85 -6.01 5.05
CA VAL A 208 13.40 -4.65 5.37
C VAL A 208 12.56 -4.07 4.23
N PHE A 209 13.00 -4.24 2.98
CA PHE A 209 12.24 -3.77 1.83
C PHE A 209 10.86 -4.43 1.74
N TYR A 210 10.78 -5.74 1.91
CA TYR A 210 9.51 -6.45 1.88
C TYR A 210 8.58 -6.03 3.04
N VAL A 211 9.14 -5.86 4.23
CA VAL A 211 8.43 -5.34 5.39
C VAL A 211 7.87 -3.93 5.10
N ALA A 212 8.65 -3.04 4.47
CA ALA A 212 8.16 -1.73 4.02
C ALA A 212 6.97 -1.85 3.06
N LYS A 213 6.98 -2.82 2.14
CA LYS A 213 5.86 -3.09 1.23
C LYS A 213 4.61 -3.55 1.95
N LEU A 214 4.72 -4.33 3.02
CA LEU A 214 3.58 -4.71 3.85
C LEU A 214 2.92 -3.50 4.53
N PHE A 215 3.68 -2.46 4.88
CA PHE A 215 3.10 -1.21 5.41
C PHE A 215 2.35 -0.37 4.36
N GLU A 216 2.58 -0.62 3.07
CA GLU A 216 1.78 -0.01 2.01
C GLU A 216 0.40 -0.63 1.85
N LEU A 217 0.14 -1.79 2.49
CA LEU A 217 -1.15 -2.44 2.43
C LEU A 217 -2.20 -1.55 3.08
N LYS A 218 -3.15 -1.10 2.27
CA LYS A 218 -4.35 -0.39 2.73
C LYS A 218 -5.57 -1.16 2.22
N PRO A 219 -6.61 -1.32 3.05
CA PRO A 219 -7.89 -1.87 2.60
C PRO A 219 -8.40 -1.14 1.35
N THR A 220 -8.85 -1.89 0.34
CA THR A 220 -9.39 -1.30 -0.90
C THR A 220 -10.77 -0.72 -0.63
N VAL A 221 -10.95 0.57 -0.90
CA VAL A 221 -12.25 1.25 -0.80
C VAL A 221 -12.88 1.37 -2.18
N SER A 222 -14.15 1.02 -2.31
CA SER A 222 -14.95 1.13 -3.52
C SER A 222 -15.90 2.32 -3.41
N VAL A 223 -15.77 3.30 -4.31
CA VAL A 223 -16.68 4.46 -4.32
C VAL A 223 -17.76 4.24 -5.36
N PHE A 224 -19.02 4.15 -4.92
CA PHE A 224 -20.18 4.19 -5.81
C PHE A 224 -20.92 5.52 -5.64
N GLU A 225 -20.96 6.33 -6.70
CA GLU A 225 -21.69 7.59 -6.73
C GLU A 225 -22.99 7.46 -7.52
N TYR A 226 -24.11 7.58 -6.82
CA TYR A 226 -25.43 7.72 -7.45
C TYR A 226 -25.82 9.19 -7.53
N ASN A 227 -25.71 9.79 -8.72
CA ASN A 227 -26.19 11.15 -8.97
C ASN A 227 -27.73 11.17 -9.03
N SER A 228 -28.38 11.39 -7.89
CA SER A 228 -29.83 11.68 -7.88
C SER A 228 -30.06 13.04 -8.56
N MET A 229 -30.78 13.06 -9.68
CA MET A 229 -31.17 14.33 -10.32
C MET A 229 -31.87 15.25 -9.31
N LYS A 230 -31.42 16.51 -9.25
CA LYS A 230 -31.99 17.59 -8.42
C LYS A 230 -33.52 17.57 -8.53
N ARG A 231 -34.20 17.56 -7.38
CA ARG A 231 -35.63 17.89 -7.26
C ARG A 231 -35.85 19.26 -7.90
N ILE A 232 -36.38 19.29 -9.12
CA ILE A 232 -36.98 20.51 -9.67
C ILE A 232 -38.36 20.57 -9.03
N TYR A 233 -38.51 21.44 -8.02
CA TYR A 233 -39.81 21.81 -7.43
C TYR A 233 -40.60 22.68 -8.40
#